data_AF-K1T5K3-F1
#
_entry.id   AF-K1T5K3-F1
#
_cell.length_a   1.000
_cell.length_b   1.000
_cell.length_c   1.000
_cell.angle_alpha   90.00
_cell.angle_beta   90.00
_cell.angle_gamma   90.00
#
_symmetry.space_group_name_H-M   'P 1'
#
loop_
_entity.id
_entity.type
_entity.pdbx_description
1 polymer ?
#
loop_
_entity_poly.entity_id
_entity_poly.type
_entity_poly.pdbx_seq_one_letter_code
_entity_poly.pdbx_strand_id
1 'polypeptide(L)'
;QTDIRFTVNAKSNDILFTTIPAEKGWTVYVDGVKTDYDTALNDALMTVKLSEGEHVVEFKFFAAGLGTGLILTVIGIAVFVGMILIYLKIKKPVKLSKAVNNDGDIDKDKTDAIIESDISEESEGKE
;
A
#
# COMPACT_ATOMS: atom_id res chain seq x y z
N GLN A 1 5.63 7.85 16.23
CA GLN A 1 6.34 9.05 16.71
C GLN A 1 6.37 8.94 18.22
N THR A 2 7.54 9.18 18.83
CA THR A 2 7.69 9.19 20.30
C THR A 2 7.90 10.63 20.73
N ASP A 3 7.26 11.03 21.83
CA ASP A 3 7.38 12.37 22.42
C ASP A 3 7.64 12.22 23.92
N ILE A 4 8.74 12.81 24.39
CA ILE A 4 9.15 12.79 25.79
C ILE A 4 9.31 14.24 26.22
N ARG A 5 8.49 14.69 27.16
CA ARG A 5 8.52 16.06 27.69
C ARG A 5 8.65 16.03 29.21
N PHE A 6 9.60 16.79 29.73
CA PHE A 6 9.80 16.95 31.17
C PHE A 6 10.38 18.32 31.50
N THR A 7 10.26 18.70 32.76
CA THR A 7 10.86 19.92 33.31
C THR A 7 12.07 19.56 34.14
N VAL A 8 13.14 20.35 34.01
CA VAL A 8 14.36 20.21 34.80
C VAL A 8 14.81 21.59 35.26
N ASN A 9 15.31 21.67 36.50
CA ASN A 9 15.92 22.88 37.03
C ASN A 9 17.44 22.67 37.10
N ALA A 10 18.16 23.37 36.23
CA ALA A 10 19.61 23.34 36.19
C ALA A 10 20.18 24.34 37.20
N LYS A 11 21.02 23.86 38.12
CA LYS A 11 21.59 24.68 39.20
C LYS A 11 22.70 25.61 38.73
N SER A 12 23.29 25.30 37.59
CA SER A 12 24.32 26.07 36.89
C SER A 12 24.23 25.77 35.39
N ASN A 13 25.11 26.36 34.58
CA ASN A 13 25.25 26.00 33.18
C ASN A 13 25.81 24.58 33.04
N ASP A 14 24.91 23.60 33.07
CA ASP A 14 25.20 22.18 33.17
C ASP A 14 24.80 21.41 31.90
N ILE A 15 25.26 20.17 31.82
CA ILE A 15 24.86 19.23 30.78
C ILE A 15 23.81 18.29 31.36
N LEU A 16 22.61 18.31 30.79
CA LEU A 16 21.60 17.30 31.00
C LEU A 16 22.07 16.01 30.34
N PHE A 17 22.40 15.00 31.16
CA PHE A 17 22.69 13.65 30.72
C PHE A 17 21.42 12.80 30.75
N THR A 18 21.18 12.03 29.68
CA THR A 18 20.03 11.13 29.60
C THR A 18 20.46 9.70 29.29
N THR A 19 19.65 8.72 29.68
CA THR A 19 19.83 7.32 29.27
C THR A 19 19.15 7.01 27.94
N ILE A 20 18.80 8.04 27.16
CA ILE A 20 18.20 7.90 25.84
C ILE A 20 19.34 7.62 24.85
N PRO A 21 19.26 6.53 24.06
CA PRO A 21 20.28 6.21 23.08
C PRO A 21 20.32 7.26 21.96
N ALA A 22 21.55 7.66 21.59
CA ALA A 22 21.79 8.61 20.52
C ALA A 22 21.58 7.93 19.15
N GLU A 23 20.40 8.12 18.59
CA GLU A 23 20.00 7.53 17.31
C GLU A 23 19.57 8.59 16.29
N LYS A 24 19.56 8.22 15.01
CA LYS A 24 19.03 9.09 13.96
C LYS A 24 17.51 9.20 14.09
N GLY A 25 17.00 10.43 14.07
CA GLY A 25 15.56 10.68 14.13
C GLY A 25 15.11 11.44 15.38
N TRP A 26 16.00 11.63 16.35
CA TRP A 26 15.73 12.50 17.48
C TRP A 26 15.79 13.98 17.10
N THR A 27 14.88 14.76 17.66
CA THR A 27 14.88 16.22 17.64
C THR A 27 14.62 16.71 19.05
N VAL A 28 15.46 17.62 19.53
CA VAL A 28 15.37 18.17 20.89
C VAL A 28 14.88 19.61 20.85
N TYR A 29 14.05 19.97 21.81
CA TYR A 29 13.63 21.34 22.07
C TYR A 29 13.89 21.70 23.52
N VAL A 30 14.43 22.89 23.75
CA VAL A 30 14.57 23.49 25.09
C VAL A 30 13.72 24.76 25.07
N ASP A 31 12.73 24.83 25.95
CA ASP A 31 11.75 25.91 26.04
C ASP A 31 11.03 26.21 24.71
N GLY A 32 10.79 25.15 23.93
CA GLY A 32 10.14 25.22 22.62
C GLY A 32 11.07 25.64 21.47
N VAL A 33 12.33 25.98 21.73
CA VAL A 33 13.34 26.27 20.71
C VAL A 33 14.06 24.98 20.33
N LYS A 34 14.18 24.71 19.03
CA LYS A 34 14.92 23.56 18.53
C LYS A 34 16.40 23.73 18.88
N THR A 35 16.96 22.75 19.59
CA THR A 35 18.32 22.80 20.13
C THR A 35 19.09 21.58 19.70
N ASP A 36 20.35 21.77 19.33
CA ASP A 36 21.26 20.67 19.03
C ASP A 36 21.59 19.89 20.31
N TYR A 37 21.60 18.57 20.21
CA TYR A 37 22.01 17.69 21.29
C TYR A 37 23.42 17.18 21.01
N ASP A 38 24.18 16.96 22.09
CA ASP A 38 25.49 16.34 22.08
C ASP A 38 25.36 14.86 22.50
N THR A 39 26.46 14.11 22.44
CA THR A 39 26.50 12.71 22.84
C THR A 39 27.49 12.48 24.00
N ALA A 40 27.25 11.41 24.76
CA ALA A 40 28.15 10.93 25.80
C ALA A 40 28.37 9.41 25.69
N LEU A 41 29.40 8.91 26.38
CA LEU A 41 29.81 7.51 26.40
C LEU A 41 30.06 6.94 25.00
N ASN A 42 31.00 7.52 24.24
CA ASN A 42 31.35 7.13 22.88
C ASN A 42 30.14 7.12 21.93
N ASP A 43 29.44 8.26 21.85
CA ASP A 43 28.27 8.44 20.98
C ASP A 43 27.06 7.55 21.30
N ALA A 44 26.99 6.96 22.50
CA ALA A 44 25.91 6.04 22.85
C ALA A 44 24.65 6.75 23.36
N LEU A 45 24.79 7.82 24.14
CA LEU A 45 23.67 8.45 24.85
C LEU A 45 23.55 9.94 24.56
N MET A 46 22.32 10.45 24.58
CA MET A 46 22.02 11.86 24.31
C MET A 46 22.31 12.75 25.52
N THR A 47 22.88 13.93 25.26
CA THR A 47 23.07 15.00 26.24
C THR A 47 22.66 16.35 25.68
N VAL A 48 22.25 17.29 26.54
CA VAL A 48 21.79 18.61 26.14
C VAL A 48 22.38 19.65 27.08
N LYS A 49 22.97 20.72 26.54
CA LYS A 49 23.45 21.85 27.36
C LYS A 49 22.27 22.70 27.79
N LEU A 50 22.19 23.00 29.08
CA LEU A 50 21.16 23.86 29.66
C LEU A 50 21.82 25.05 30.36
N SER A 51 21.18 26.21 30.28
CA SER A 51 21.53 27.35 31.13
C SER A 51 21.03 27.11 32.56
N GLU A 52 21.52 27.90 33.51
CA GLU A 52 20.94 27.93 34.86
C GLU A 52 19.46 28.35 34.81
N GLY A 53 18.61 27.60 35.52
CA GLY A 53 17.19 27.88 35.64
C GLY A 53 16.28 26.70 35.33
N GLU A 54 14.98 26.97 35.32
CA GLU A 54 13.94 25.99 35.00
C GLU A 54 13.72 25.94 33.49
N HIS A 55 13.84 24.75 32.93
CA HIS A 55 13.73 24.49 31.51
C HIS A 55 12.73 23.37 31.23
N VAL A 56 11.94 23.54 30.18
CA VAL A 56 11.10 22.48 29.62
C VAL A 56 11.85 21.85 28.45
N VAL A 57 12.17 20.57 28.57
CA VAL A 57 12.90 19.82 27.54
C VAL A 57 11.96 18.83 26.86
N GLU A 58 11.97 18.83 25.53
CA GLU A 58 11.19 17.91 24.69
C GLU A 58 12.11 17.12 23.76
N PHE A 59 12.02 15.79 23.79
CA PHE A 59 12.65 14.89 22.82
C PHE A 59 11.57 14.29 21.92
N LYS A 60 11.67 14.52 20.62
CA LYS A 60 10.75 13.98 19.61
C LYS A 60 11.50 13.02 18.70
N PHE A 61 11.04 11.78 18.64
CA PHE A 61 11.60 10.76 17.76
C PHE A 61 10.72 10.53 16.54
N PHE A 62 11.35 10.64 15.38
CA PHE A 62 10.80 10.20 14.12
C PHE A 62 11.78 9.23 13.45
N ALA A 63 11.34 7.98 13.23
CA ALA A 63 12.18 6.91 12.71
C ALA A 63 12.85 7.32 11.39
N ALA A 64 14.18 7.41 11.42
CA ALA A 64 14.97 7.70 10.23
C ALA A 64 14.74 6.61 9.18
N GLY A 65 14.51 7.02 7.92
CA GLY A 65 14.26 6.11 6.82
C GLY A 65 12.80 5.71 6.62
N LEU A 66 11.87 6.04 7.54
CA LEU A 66 10.43 5.81 7.31
C LEU A 66 9.94 6.56 6.06
N GLY A 67 10.35 7.82 5.90
CA GLY A 67 10.03 8.61 4.70
C GLY A 67 10.63 8.01 3.42
N THR A 68 11.89 7.59 3.46
CA THR A 68 12.55 6.93 2.32
C THR A 68 11.88 5.61 1.96
N GLY A 69 11.54 4.79 2.96
CA GLY A 69 10.83 3.53 2.79
C GLY A 69 9.45 3.73 2.18
N LEU A 70 8.73 4.80 2.57
CA LEU A 70 7.44 5.14 1.99
C LEU A 70 7.57 5.49 0.51
N ILE A 71 8.58 6.28 0.13
CA ILE A 71 8.84 6.63 -1.28
C ILE A 71 9.15 5.37 -2.10
N LEU A 72 10.04 4.50 -1.60
CA LEU A 72 10.36 3.23 -2.27
C LEU A 72 9.13 2.33 -2.42
N THR A 73 8.26 2.29 -1.40
CA THR A 73 7.01 1.53 -1.45
C THR A 73 6.08 2.07 -2.54
N VAL A 74 5.91 3.38 -2.64
CA VAL A 74 5.09 4.01 -3.68
C VAL A 74 5.62 3.70 -5.08
N ILE A 75 6.94 3.79 -5.27
CA ILE A 75 7.58 3.44 -6.55
C ILE A 75 7.36 1.96 -6.87
N GLY A 76 7.54 1.06 -5.90
CA GLY A 76 7.32 -0.37 -6.07
C GLY A 76 5.87 -0.69 -6.48
N ILE A 77 4.90 -0.05 -5.83
CA ILE A 77 3.47 -0.18 -6.19
C ILE A 77 3.23 0.32 -7.61
N ALA A 78 3.79 1.47 -7.98
CA ALA A 78 3.62 2.02 -9.32
C ALA A 78 4.15 1.08 -10.41
N VAL A 79 5.33 0.49 -10.19
CA VAL A 79 5.92 -0.51 -11.10
C VAL A 79 5.05 -1.77 -11.15
N PHE A 80 4.59 -2.27 -10.01
CA PHE A 80 3.75 -3.46 -9.93
C PHE A 80 2.41 -3.27 -10.66
N VAL A 81 1.73 -2.15 -10.44
CA VAL A 81 0.50 -1.78 -11.14
C VAL A 81 0.76 -1.64 -12.64
N GLY A 82 1.85 -0.97 -13.03
CA GLY A 82 2.26 -0.85 -14.43
C GLY A 82 2.43 -2.20 -15.11
N MET A 83 3.09 -3.15 -14.44
CA MET A 83 3.28 -4.51 -14.95
C MET A 83 1.95 -5.26 -15.13
N ILE A 84 1.04 -5.16 -14.16
CA ILE A 84 -0.30 -5.76 -14.25
C ILE A 84 -1.07 -5.19 -15.45
N LEU A 85 -1.07 -3.87 -15.64
CA LEU A 85 -1.77 -3.23 -16.75
C LEU A 85 -1.22 -3.66 -18.11
N ILE A 86 0.11 -3.81 -18.23
CA ILE A 86 0.76 -4.33 -19.44
C ILE A 86 0.35 -5.79 -19.67
N TYR A 87 0.40 -6.63 -18.65
CA TYR A 87 0.01 -8.04 -18.74
C TYR A 87 -1.45 -8.22 -19.16
N LEU A 88 -2.37 -7.44 -18.59
CA LEU A 88 -3.79 -7.45 -18.93
C LEU A 88 -4.06 -6.93 -20.35
N LYS A 89 -3.25 -5.98 -20.86
CA LYS A 89 -3.34 -5.54 -22.27
C LYS A 89 -2.85 -6.60 -23.25
N ILE A 90 -1.85 -7.39 -22.88
CA ILE A 90 -1.28 -8.45 -23.74
C ILE A 90 -2.20 -9.67 -23.79
N LYS A 91 -2.84 -10.03 -22.68
CA LYS A 91 -3.95 -10.99 -22.69
C LYS A 91 -5.22 -10.32 -23.23
N LYS A 92 -5.39 -10.33 -24.55
CA LYS A 92 -6.69 -10.03 -25.17
C LYS A 92 -7.78 -10.83 -24.45
N PRO A 93 -8.94 -10.24 -24.09
CA PRO A 93 -10.06 -11.04 -23.61
C PRO A 93 -10.35 -12.07 -24.70
N VAL A 94 -10.23 -13.35 -24.37
CA VAL A 94 -10.70 -14.43 -25.22
C VAL A 94 -12.16 -14.10 -25.51
N LYS A 95 -12.47 -13.79 -26.77
CA LYS A 95 -13.84 -13.48 -27.19
C LYS A 95 -14.67 -14.74 -26.97
N LEU A 96 -15.38 -14.79 -25.84
CA LEU A 96 -16.38 -15.82 -25.54
C LEU A 96 -17.68 -15.56 -26.33
N SER A 97 -17.57 -15.16 -27.60
CA SER A 97 -18.71 -14.76 -28.44
C SER A 97 -18.92 -15.67 -29.65
N LYS A 98 -18.23 -16.82 -29.74
CA LYS A 98 -18.30 -17.70 -30.92
C LYS A 98 -18.93 -19.08 -30.66
N ALA A 99 -19.55 -19.28 -29.48
CA ALA A 99 -20.25 -20.53 -29.14
C ALA A 99 -21.79 -20.41 -29.14
N VAL A 100 -22.36 -19.25 -29.51
CA VAL A 100 -23.82 -18.99 -29.50
C VAL A 100 -24.40 -18.71 -30.91
N ASN A 101 -23.65 -18.94 -31.99
CA ASN A 101 -24.15 -18.72 -33.37
C ASN A 101 -24.07 -19.97 -34.25
N ASN A 102 -24.06 -21.18 -33.66
CA ASN A 102 -24.10 -22.43 -34.44
C ASN A 102 -25.44 -23.17 -34.28
N ASP A 103 -26.54 -22.40 -34.20
CA ASP A 103 -27.91 -22.90 -34.36
C ASP A 103 -28.45 -22.49 -35.74
N GLY A 104 -27.63 -22.73 -36.77
CA GLY A 104 -27.86 -22.26 -38.15
C GLY A 104 -27.81 -23.38 -39.18
N ASP A 105 -27.97 -24.63 -38.77
CA ASP A 105 -28.05 -25.78 -39.68
C ASP A 105 -29.16 -26.75 -39.25
N ILE A 106 -30.37 -26.21 -39.08
CA ILE A 106 -31.57 -27.03 -39.29
C ILE A 106 -32.05 -26.69 -40.70
N ASP A 107 -31.71 -27.58 -41.61
CA ASP A 107 -32.21 -27.61 -42.97
C ASP A 107 -33.72 -27.80 -42.93
N LYS A 108 -34.45 -26.68 -43.04
CA LYS A 108 -35.93 -26.65 -43.04
C LYS A 108 -36.50 -27.45 -44.19
N ASP A 109 -35.79 -27.53 -45.31
CA ASP A 109 -36.18 -28.31 -46.50
C ASP A 109 -36.25 -29.81 -46.19
N LYS A 110 -35.36 -30.29 -45.31
CA LYS A 110 -35.35 -31.69 -44.86
C LYS A 110 -36.39 -32.00 -43.79
N THR A 111 -36.81 -30.99 -43.04
CA THR A 111 -37.81 -31.14 -41.96
C THR A 111 -39.23 -31.16 -42.54
N ASP A 112 -39.49 -30.31 -43.54
CA ASP A 112 -40.79 -30.24 -44.21
C ASP A 112 -41.07 -31.49 -45.05
N ALA A 113 -40.05 -32.09 -45.67
CA ALA A 113 -40.18 -33.33 -46.43
C ALA A 113 -40.53 -34.57 -45.57
N ILE A 114 -40.06 -34.62 -44.31
CA ILE A 114 -40.39 -35.70 -43.37
C ILE A 114 -41.83 -35.55 -42.86
N ILE A 115 -42.27 -34.31 -42.62
CA ILE A 115 -43.64 -34.03 -42.17
C ILE A 115 -44.66 -34.37 -43.26
N GLU A 116 -44.36 -34.09 -44.54
CA GLU A 116 -45.25 -34.44 -45.65
C GLU A 116 -45.35 -35.96 -45.89
N SER A 117 -44.25 -36.71 -45.70
CA SER A 117 -44.29 -38.18 -45.80
C SER A 117 -45.14 -38.80 -44.70
N ASP A 118 -44.98 -38.35 -43.44
CA ASP A 118 -45.71 -38.91 -42.29
C ASP A 118 -47.21 -38.60 -42.35
N ILE A 119 -47.61 -37.43 -42.87
CA ILE A 119 -49.04 -37.07 -43.03
C ILE A 119 -49.71 -37.88 -44.15
N SER A 120 -48.96 -38.26 -45.19
CA SER A 120 -49.51 -39.07 -46.30
C SER A 120 -49.78 -40.53 -45.89
N GLU A 121 -48.93 -41.13 -45.05
CA GLU A 121 -49.10 -42.51 -44.59
C GLU A 121 -50.21 -42.66 -43.54
N GLU A 122 -50.50 -41.64 -42.73
CA GLU A 122 -51.57 -41.73 -41.71
C GLU A 122 -52.99 -41.64 -42.29
N SER A 123 -53.15 -41.22 -43.55
CA SER A 123 -54.46 -41.12 -44.21
C SER A 123 -54.97 -42.40 -44.87
N GLU A 124 -54.11 -43.41 -45.13
CA GLU A 124 -54.52 -44.69 -45.72
C GLU A 124 -54.84 -45.79 -44.68
N GLY A 125 -54.67 -45.54 -43.39
CA GLY A 125 -54.84 -46.53 -42.31
C GLY A 125 -56.20 -46.58 -41.62
N LYS A 126 -57.21 -45.83 -42.08
CA LYS A 126 -58.58 -45.85 -41.53
C LYS A 126 -59.63 -46.14 -42.60
N GLU A 127 -59.75 -47.41 -42.97
CA GLU A 127 -61.03 -48.05 -43.30
C GLU A 127 -60.99 -49.54 -42.95
#